data_AF-A0A8S9YKT1-F1
#
_entry.id   AF-A0A8S9YKT1-F1
#
_cell.length_a   1.000
_cell.length_b   1.000
_cell.length_c   1.000
_cell.angle_alpha   90.00
_cell.angle_beta   90.00
_cell.angle_gamma   90.00
#
_symmetry.space_group_name_H-M   'P 1'
#
loop_
_entity.id
_entity.type
_entity.pdbx_description
1 polymer ?
#
loop_
_entity_poly.entity_id
_entity_poly.type
_entity_poly.pdbx_seq_one_letter_code
_entity_poly.pdbx_strand_id
1 'polypeptide(L)'
;MLHLFFNRQNENKMITDFCSYYVLPSSVMKCKQYSTLRAAYSFYNAATETPWPALVQDMLITAKQLKFDVFNALDLMENKKFFQELKFGIGDGNLHYYLYNWRCSVAEPEKVAMILQ
;
A
#
# COMPACT_ATOMS: atom_id res chain seq x y z
N MET A 1 8.98 12.95 0.01
CA MET A 1 8.30 11.67 -0.20
C MET A 1 8.89 11.00 -1.41
N LEU A 2 9.44 9.79 -1.27
CA LEU A 2 9.91 8.99 -2.40
C LEU A 2 8.77 8.04 -2.79
N HIS A 3 8.26 8.17 -4.01
CA HIS A 3 7.33 7.19 -4.58
C HIS A 3 8.13 6.20 -5.41
N LEU A 4 7.96 4.92 -5.11
CA LEU A 4 8.55 3.83 -5.87
C LEU A 4 7.44 3.19 -6.69
N PHE A 5 7.72 3.01 -7.99
CA PHE A 5 6.76 2.52 -8.97
C PHE A 5 7.24 1.21 -9.56
N PHE A 6 6.30 0.30 -9.79
CA PHE A 6 6.53 -0.97 -10.45
C PHE A 6 5.49 -1.16 -11.55
N ASN A 7 5.96 -1.43 -12.78
CA ASN A 7 5.10 -1.67 -13.93
C ASN A 7 5.39 -3.05 -14.50
N ARG A 8 4.34 -3.81 -14.82
CA ARG A 8 4.47 -5.00 -15.67
C ARG A 8 4.06 -4.65 -17.09
N GLN A 9 4.74 -5.27 -18.05
CA GLN A 9 4.46 -5.14 -19.47
C GLN A 9 4.17 -6.52 -20.04
N ASN A 10 3.23 -6.60 -20.98
CA ASN A 10 3.01 -7.80 -21.78
C ASN A 10 4.01 -7.90 -22.93
N GLU A 11 3.89 -8.96 -23.72
CA GLU A 11 4.75 -9.25 -24.89
C GLU A 11 4.75 -8.11 -25.93
N ASN A 12 3.65 -7.34 -25.99
CA ASN A 12 3.49 -6.19 -26.88
C ASN A 12 4.08 -4.89 -26.30
N LYS A 13 4.81 -4.96 -25.17
CA LYS A 13 5.37 -3.81 -24.43
C LYS A 13 4.32 -2.83 -23.93
N MET A 14 3.05 -3.24 -23.83
CA MET A 14 2.01 -2.43 -23.22
C MET A 14 2.05 -2.61 -21.70
N ILE A 15 1.91 -1.52 -20.96
CA ILE A 15 1.81 -1.57 -19.50
C ILE A 15 0.45 -2.17 -19.14
N THR A 16 0.48 -3.24 -18.36
CA THR A 16 -0.72 -4.00 -17.95
C THR A 16 -1.09 -3.75 -16.51
N ASP A 17 -0.08 -3.57 -15.67
CA ASP A 17 -0.22 -3.45 -14.23
C ASP A 17 0.73 -2.37 -13.70
N PHE A 18 0.28 -1.66 -12.68
CA PHE A 18 0.98 -0.59 -12.00
C PHE A 18 0.82 -0.77 -10.49
N CYS A 19 1.91 -0.60 -9.73
CA CYS A 19 1.87 -0.54 -8.28
C CYS A 19 2.76 0.57 -7.77
N SER A 20 2.37 1.15 -6.64
CA SER A 20 3.14 2.22 -6.02
C SER A 20 3.10 2.18 -4.50
N TYR A 21 4.17 2.68 -3.89
CA TYR A 21 4.24 2.90 -2.45
C TYR A 21 5.11 4.11 -2.14
N TYR A 22 4.87 4.70 -0.97
CA TYR A 22 5.66 5.81 -0.45
C TYR A 22 6.35 5.45 0.86
N VAL A 23 7.40 6.20 1.17
CA VAL A 23 8.21 6.01 2.37
C VAL A 23 7.78 7.00 3.44
N LEU A 24 7.45 6.47 4.63
CA LEU A 24 7.21 7.28 5.82
C LEU A 24 8.15 6.81 6.94
N PRO A 25 9.29 7.48 7.14
CA PRO A 25 10.21 7.13 8.22
C PRO A 25 9.60 7.52 9.56
N SER A 26 9.63 6.60 10.52
CA SER A 26 9.14 6.84 11.89
C SER A 26 10.30 6.75 12.88
N SER A 27 10.34 7.64 13.86
CA SER A 27 11.31 7.55 14.95
C SER A 27 10.89 6.48 15.95
N VAL A 28 11.79 5.56 16.28
CA VAL A 28 11.54 4.54 17.31
C VAL A 28 11.89 5.13 18.66
N MET A 29 10.89 5.31 19.52
CA MET A 29 11.10 5.84 20.86
C MET A 29 11.63 4.76 21.82
N LYS A 30 12.57 5.12 22.68
CA LYS A 30 13.07 4.29 23.80
C LYS A 30 13.68 2.93 23.38
N CYS A 31 14.24 2.82 22.17
CA CYS A 31 15.02 1.67 21.73
C CYS A 31 16.51 2.04 21.60
N LYS A 32 17.41 1.29 22.26
CA LYS A 32 18.87 1.55 22.20
C LYS A 32 19.52 1.04 20.91
N GLN A 33 18.93 0.04 20.27
CA GLN A 33 19.50 -0.67 19.12
C GLN A 33 19.09 -0.05 17.77
N TYR A 34 17.86 0.46 17.67
CA TYR A 34 17.31 1.04 16.44
C TYR A 34 16.63 2.37 16.76
N SER A 35 16.93 3.41 15.99
CA SER A 35 16.37 4.76 16.15
C SER A 35 15.28 5.09 15.14
N THR A 36 15.17 4.33 14.06
CA THR A 36 14.25 4.58 12.95
C THR A 36 13.58 3.30 12.48
N LEU A 37 12.31 3.39 12.13
CA LEU A 37 11.54 2.38 11.41
C LEU A 37 11.29 2.90 9.99
N ARG A 38 11.77 2.17 8.99
CA ARG A 38 11.54 2.48 7.57
C ARG A 38 10.31 1.72 7.11
N ALA A 39 9.16 2.37 7.18
CA ALA A 39 7.89 1.83 6.71
C ALA A 39 7.61 2.27 5.27
N ALA A 40 7.19 1.30 4.45
CA ALA A 40 6.57 1.53 3.15
C ALA A 40 5.05 1.50 3.31
N TYR A 41 4.35 2.39 2.63
CA TYR A 41 2.88 2.45 2.61
C TYR A 41 2.38 2.30 1.19
N SER A 42 1.52 1.30 0.96
CA SER A 42 0.86 1.09 -0.33
C SER A 42 0.09 2.34 -0.72
N PHE A 43 0.25 2.75 -1.97
CA PHE A 43 -0.44 3.87 -2.55
C PHE A 43 -1.40 3.35 -3.63
N TYR A 44 -1.42 3.95 -4.82
CA TYR A 44 -2.28 3.49 -5.91
C TYR A 44 -1.72 2.24 -6.59
N ASN A 45 -2.60 1.30 -6.87
CA ASN A 45 -2.31 0.07 -7.60
C ASN A 45 -3.41 -0.17 -8.65
N ALA A 46 -3.03 -0.65 -9.82
CA ALA A 46 -3.93 -1.04 -10.89
C ALA A 46 -3.44 -2.36 -11.49
N ALA A 47 -4.32 -3.34 -11.58
CA ALA A 47 -4.01 -4.67 -12.11
C ALA A 47 -5.02 -5.04 -13.19
N THR A 48 -4.53 -5.45 -14.35
CA THR A 48 -5.36 -5.85 -15.50
C THR A 48 -5.13 -7.30 -15.88
N GLU A 49 -3.87 -7.73 -15.95
CA GLU A 49 -3.50 -9.10 -16.36
C GLU A 49 -2.99 -9.93 -15.18
N THR A 50 -2.28 -9.31 -14.23
CA THR A 50 -1.65 -10.04 -13.12
C THR A 50 -2.62 -10.19 -11.93
N PRO A 51 -2.76 -11.39 -11.33
CA PRO A 51 -3.51 -11.54 -10.08
C PRO A 51 -2.94 -10.70 -8.94
N TRP A 52 -3.84 -10.11 -8.12
CA TRP A 52 -3.47 -9.21 -7.01
C TRP A 52 -2.39 -9.75 -6.06
N PRO A 53 -2.47 -11.00 -5.55
CA PRO A 53 -1.44 -11.52 -4.65
C PRO A 53 -0.06 -11.57 -5.31
N ALA A 54 0.03 -12.00 -6.57
CA ALA A 54 1.29 -12.07 -7.31
C ALA A 54 1.87 -10.67 -7.55
N LEU A 55 1.04 -9.71 -7.95
CA LEU A 55 1.47 -8.34 -8.20
C LEU A 55 1.99 -7.65 -6.92
N VAL A 56 1.29 -7.81 -5.81
CA VAL A 56 1.70 -7.21 -4.53
C VAL A 56 2.88 -7.97 -3.91
N GLN A 57 3.01 -9.28 -4.13
CA GLN A 57 4.17 -10.04 -3.70
C GLN A 57 5.47 -9.49 -4.30
N ASP A 58 5.48 -9.14 -5.58
CA ASP A 58 6.64 -8.48 -6.21
C ASP A 58 6.97 -7.16 -5.52
N MET A 59 5.95 -6.35 -5.23
CA MET A 59 6.11 -5.08 -4.52
C MET A 59 6.72 -5.27 -3.12
N LEU A 60 6.30 -6.31 -2.39
CA LEU A 60 6.89 -6.69 -1.10
C LEU A 60 8.35 -7.13 -1.22
N ILE A 61 8.69 -7.90 -2.27
CA ILE A 61 10.07 -8.33 -2.55
C ILE A 61 10.95 -7.10 -2.81
N THR A 62 10.52 -6.17 -3.65
CA THR A 62 11.27 -4.93 -3.92
C THR A 62 11.42 -4.09 -2.65
N ALA A 63 10.36 -3.97 -1.84
CA ALA A 63 10.45 -3.26 -0.57
C ALA A 63 11.48 -3.92 0.37
N LYS A 64 11.52 -5.25 0.42
CA LYS A 64 12.53 -5.97 1.22
C LYS A 64 13.95 -5.74 0.71
N GLN A 65 14.15 -5.73 -0.62
CA GLN A 65 15.45 -5.45 -1.24
C GLN A 65 15.95 -4.04 -0.91
N LEU A 66 15.04 -3.06 -0.87
CA LEU A 66 15.31 -1.67 -0.49
C LEU A 66 15.42 -1.42 1.03
N LYS A 67 15.41 -2.50 1.82
CA LYS A 67 15.59 -2.50 3.28
C LYS A 67 14.47 -1.74 4.03
N PHE A 68 13.23 -1.88 3.56
CA PHE A 68 12.07 -1.53 4.38
C PHE A 68 11.85 -2.60 5.47
N ASP A 69 11.40 -2.14 6.63
CA ASP A 69 11.18 -2.97 7.81
C ASP A 69 9.77 -3.54 7.84
N VAL A 70 8.80 -2.77 7.34
CA VAL A 70 7.37 -3.11 7.31
C VAL A 70 6.72 -2.50 6.06
N PHE A 71 5.68 -3.18 5.59
CA PHE A 71 4.84 -2.72 4.47
C PHE A 71 3.39 -2.61 4.95
N ASN A 72 2.87 -1.39 4.98
CA ASN A 72 1.52 -1.07 5.42
C ASN A 72 0.61 -0.87 4.20
N ALA A 73 -0.65 -1.28 4.33
CA ALA A 73 -1.68 -1.03 3.34
C ALA A 73 -3.01 -0.78 4.05
N LEU A 74 -3.79 0.16 3.53
CA LEU A 74 -5.16 0.39 3.99
C LEU A 74 -6.11 -0.58 3.30
N ASP A 75 -7.23 -0.91 3.93
CA ASP A 75 -8.26 -1.81 3.40
C ASP A 75 -9.20 -1.14 2.38
N LEU A 76 -8.65 -0.16 1.65
CA LEU A 76 -9.32 0.59 0.60
C LEU A 76 -9.32 -0.18 -0.72
N MET A 77 -10.25 0.17 -1.61
CA MET A 77 -10.30 -0.35 -2.99
C MET A 77 -10.26 -1.90 -3.00
N GLU A 78 -9.41 -2.50 -3.84
CA GLU A 78 -9.23 -3.94 -3.97
C GLU A 78 -8.22 -4.55 -2.97
N ASN A 79 -7.67 -3.77 -2.03
CA ASN A 79 -6.52 -4.23 -1.23
C ASN A 79 -6.81 -5.48 -0.39
N LYS A 80 -8.06 -5.66 0.06
CA LYS A 80 -8.47 -6.86 0.81
C LYS A 80 -8.24 -8.17 0.04
N LYS A 81 -8.16 -8.14 -1.30
CA LYS A 81 -7.96 -9.32 -2.15
C LYS A 81 -6.63 -10.05 -1.90
N PHE A 82 -5.62 -9.38 -1.35
CA PHE A 82 -4.29 -9.97 -1.14
C PHE A 82 -3.87 -10.08 0.33
N PHE A 83 -4.63 -9.54 1.28
CA PHE A 83 -4.21 -9.47 2.68
C PHE A 83 -3.98 -10.84 3.32
N GLN A 84 -4.95 -11.74 3.23
CA GLN A 84 -4.85 -13.06 3.87
C GLN A 84 -3.71 -13.88 3.27
N GLU A 85 -3.62 -13.94 1.94
CA GLU A 85 -2.62 -14.74 1.23
C GLU A 85 -1.19 -14.22 1.47
N LEU A 86 -1.00 -12.90 1.46
CA LEU A 86 0.29 -12.26 1.70
C LEU A 86 0.57 -11.97 3.18
N LYS A 87 -0.24 -12.53 4.09
CA LYS A 87 -0.04 -12.48 5.55
C LYS A 87 -0.01 -11.06 6.14
N PHE A 88 -0.80 -10.15 5.58
CA PHE A 88 -1.05 -8.86 6.21
C PHE A 88 -1.82 -9.09 7.51
N GLY A 89 -1.33 -8.48 8.60
CA GLY A 89 -2.00 -8.44 9.88
C GLY A 89 -2.80 -7.15 10.04
N ILE A 90 -3.95 -7.23 10.71
CA ILE A 90 -4.75 -6.06 11.08
C ILE A 90 -3.98 -5.25 12.13
N GLY A 91 -3.80 -3.96 11.88
CA GLY A 91 -3.22 -3.02 12.85
C GLY A 91 -4.24 -2.56 13.90
N ASP A 92 -3.80 -1.74 14.84
CA ASP A 92 -4.66 -1.13 15.88
C ASP A 92 -5.21 0.26 15.48
N GLY A 93 -4.65 0.87 14.43
CA GLY A 93 -5.08 2.16 13.91
C GLY A 93 -6.25 2.07 12.93
N ASN A 94 -7.18 3.03 13.04
CA ASN A 94 -8.24 3.25 12.04
C ASN A 94 -8.05 4.62 11.37
N LEU A 95 -8.27 4.67 10.06
CA LEU A 95 -8.27 5.93 9.30
C LEU A 95 -9.71 6.28 8.93
N HIS A 96 -10.15 7.47 9.32
CA HIS A 96 -11.51 7.94 9.08
C HIS A 96 -11.53 9.07 8.05
N TYR A 97 -12.43 8.97 7.07
CA TYR A 97 -12.59 9.94 6.00
C TYR A 97 -13.76 10.87 6.31
N TYR A 98 -13.53 12.19 6.21
CA TYR A 98 -14.53 13.22 6.45
C TYR A 98 -14.56 14.20 5.28
N LEU A 99 -15.75 14.71 4.98
CA LEU A 99 -15.94 15.78 4.01
C LEU A 99 -16.40 17.04 4.74
N TYR A 100 -15.82 18.19 4.38
CA TYR A 100 -16.25 19.48 4.90
C TYR A 100 -17.28 20.10 3.96
N ASN A 101 -18.39 20.60 4.51
CA ASN A 101 -19.48 21.25 3.76
C ASN A 101 -20.06 20.42 2.60
N TRP A 102 -20.05 19.08 2.74
CA TRP A 102 -20.62 18.17 1.76
C TRP A 102 -21.37 17.03 2.45
N ARG A 103 -22.58 16.72 1.98
CA ARG A 103 -23.38 15.59 2.46
C ARG A 103 -23.24 14.42 1.50
N CYS A 104 -23.02 13.22 2.03
CA CYS A 104 -23.03 11.99 1.26
C CYS A 104 -23.52 10.82 2.11
N SER A 105 -23.89 9.72 1.47
CA SER A 105 -24.08 8.44 2.17
C SER A 105 -22.73 7.92 2.69
N VAL A 106 -22.78 7.08 3.73
CA VAL A 106 -21.60 6.33 4.17
C VAL A 106 -21.12 5.42 3.03
N ALA A 107 -19.82 5.40 2.79
CA ALA A 107 -19.18 4.53 1.82
C ALA A 107 -18.37 3.46 2.55
N GLU A 108 -18.46 2.23 2.07
CA GLU A 108 -17.57 1.15 2.50
C GLU A 108 -16.12 1.44 2.08
N PRO A 109 -15.09 0.98 2.83
CA PRO A 109 -13.68 1.22 2.50
C PRO A 109 -13.31 0.86 1.05
N GLU A 110 -13.88 -0.21 0.49
CA GLU A 110 -13.67 -0.67 -0.88
C GLU A 110 -14.15 0.35 -1.94
N LYS A 111 -15.04 1.26 -1.57
CA LYS A 111 -15.56 2.34 -2.44
C LYS A 111 -14.77 3.65 -2.30
N VAL A 112 -13.80 3.71 -1.39
CA VAL A 112 -12.95 4.88 -1.19
C VAL A 112 -11.65 4.69 -1.97
N ALA A 113 -11.46 5.53 -2.99
CA ALA A 113 -10.26 5.51 -3.84
C ALA A 113 -9.34 6.73 -3.59
N MET A 114 -9.52 7.43 -2.48
CA MET A 114 -8.64 8.53 -2.06
C MET A 114 -7.70 8.02 -0.98
N ILE A 115 -6.39 8.10 -1.20
CA ILE A 115 -5.39 7.79 -0.17
C ILE A 115 -4.88 9.10 0.41
N LEU A 116 -5.08 9.29 1.72
CA LEU A 116 -4.55 10.43 2.47
C LEU A 116 -3.15 10.09 3.00
N GLN A 117 -2.26 11.09 2.99
CA GLN A 117 -0.84 10.95 3.33
C GLN A 117 -0.44 11.90 4.46
#